data_AF-C1MK85-F1
#
_entry.id   AF-C1MK85-F1
#
_cell.length_a   1.000
_cell.length_b   1.000
_cell.length_c   1.000
_cell.angle_alpha   90.00
_cell.angle_beta   90.00
_cell.angle_gamma   90.00
#
_symmetry.space_group_name_H-M   'P 1'
#
loop_
_entity.id
_entity.type
_entity.pdbx_description
1 polymer ?
#
loop_
_entity_poly.entity_id
_entity_poly.type
_entity_poly.pdbx_seq_one_letter_code
_entity_poly.pdbx_strand_id
1 'polypeptide(L)'
;MPDFSRPAEAETETQLEMRIECERVQQLRELIFKAGVRLPQTMALPFNGGQERTLLRFTRARADTEKSFAMLRLTLKWRELKNVDYCLREPLSGFYIGYGKNGKPIFLEHTAVVPWEELVETIGTESFIHAQTQCLEWQCIEVHQDAGRRLGRPVTQGINIWDLTLCPFAHTLILLDPF
;
A
#
# COMPACT_ATOMS: atom_id res chain seq x y z
N MET A 1 -49.35 -8.84 -16.85
CA MET A 1 -49.13 -8.66 -15.40
C MET A 1 -47.71 -9.11 -15.11
N PRO A 2 -46.79 -8.26 -14.64
CA PRO A 2 -45.47 -8.72 -14.21
C PRO A 2 -45.65 -9.65 -13.01
N ASP A 3 -44.95 -10.78 -13.04
CA ASP A 3 -44.96 -11.76 -11.96
C ASP A 3 -44.08 -11.25 -10.80
N PHE A 4 -44.73 -10.75 -9.75
CA PHE A 4 -44.09 -10.27 -8.52
C PHE A 4 -43.77 -11.39 -7.53
N SER A 5 -43.94 -12.67 -7.91
CA SER A 5 -43.71 -13.81 -7.02
C SER A 5 -42.28 -14.34 -7.04
N ARG A 6 -41.37 -13.77 -7.84
CA ARG A 6 -39.94 -14.09 -7.75
C ARG A 6 -39.39 -13.53 -6.42
N PRO A 7 -38.93 -14.38 -5.49
CA PRO A 7 -38.17 -13.90 -4.36
C PRO A 7 -36.94 -13.16 -4.89
N ALA A 8 -36.62 -12.01 -4.28
CA ALA A 8 -35.38 -11.31 -4.59
C ALA A 8 -34.23 -12.31 -4.51
N GLU A 9 -33.46 -12.46 -5.59
CA GLU A 9 -32.31 -13.38 -5.60
C GLU A 9 -31.41 -13.03 -4.42
N ALA A 10 -31.14 -14.03 -3.57
CA ALA A 10 -30.29 -13.83 -2.40
C ALA A 10 -28.92 -13.34 -2.87
N GLU A 11 -28.48 -12.22 -2.31
CA GLU A 11 -27.19 -11.63 -2.60
C GLU A 11 -26.08 -12.65 -2.33
N THR A 12 -25.12 -12.77 -3.26
CA THR A 12 -23.98 -13.66 -3.04
C THR A 12 -23.06 -13.08 -1.96
N GLU A 13 -22.29 -13.93 -1.29
CA GLU A 13 -21.32 -13.49 -0.27
C GLU A 13 -20.36 -12.43 -0.82
N THR A 14 -19.88 -12.59 -2.05
CA THR A 14 -19.02 -11.60 -2.73
C THR A 14 -19.72 -10.25 -2.96
N GLN A 15 -21.00 -10.26 -3.31
CA GLN A 15 -21.76 -9.02 -3.49
C GLN A 15 -21.97 -8.30 -2.15
N LEU A 16 -22.26 -9.05 -1.10
CA LEU A 16 -22.40 -8.53 0.26
C LEU A 16 -21.09 -7.91 0.76
N GLU A 17 -19.95 -8.59 0.58
CA GLU A 17 -18.62 -8.08 0.93
C GLU A 17 -18.31 -6.77 0.20
N MET A 18 -18.55 -6.73 -1.12
CA MET A 18 -18.35 -5.52 -1.91
C MET A 18 -19.22 -4.37 -1.42
N ARG A 19 -20.49 -4.62 -1.08
CA ARG A 19 -21.38 -3.58 -0.54
C ARG A 19 -20.84 -3.03 0.77
N ILE A 20 -20.42 -3.89 1.70
CA ILE A 20 -19.86 -3.50 2.99
C ILE A 20 -18.59 -2.66 2.79
N GLU A 21 -17.71 -3.04 1.86
CA GLU A 21 -16.52 -2.24 1.54
C GLU A 21 -16.90 -0.86 1.00
N CYS A 22 -17.85 -0.78 0.07
CA CYS A 22 -18.34 0.48 -0.47
C CYS A 22 -18.92 1.38 0.62
N GLU A 23 -19.73 0.84 1.51
CA GLU A 23 -20.31 1.57 2.65
C GLU A 23 -19.22 2.14 3.57
N ARG A 24 -18.22 1.32 3.93
CA ARG A 24 -17.08 1.77 4.76
C ARG A 24 -16.28 2.88 4.11
N VAL A 25 -16.04 2.80 2.79
CA VAL A 25 -15.35 3.86 2.06
C VAL A 25 -16.15 5.15 2.07
N GLN A 26 -17.47 5.09 1.91
CA GLN A 26 -18.31 6.29 1.97
C GLN A 26 -18.32 6.92 3.37
N GLN A 27 -18.46 6.12 4.42
CA GLN A 27 -18.38 6.62 5.80
C GLN A 27 -17.00 7.24 6.09
N LEU A 28 -15.93 6.63 5.60
CA LEU A 28 -14.58 7.19 5.75
C LEU A 28 -14.42 8.52 4.99
N ARG A 29 -15.01 8.66 3.78
CA ARG A 29 -15.06 9.93 3.03
C ARG A 29 -15.76 11.02 3.82
N GLU A 30 -16.88 10.70 4.48
CA GLU A 30 -17.60 11.65 5.32
C GLU A 30 -16.79 12.11 6.53
N LEU A 31 -16.08 11.20 7.21
CA LEU A 31 -15.20 11.57 8.33
C LEU A 31 -14.06 12.49 7.89
N ILE A 32 -13.44 12.19 6.74
CA ILE A 32 -12.40 13.03 6.14
C ILE A 32 -12.95 14.43 5.84
N PHE A 33 -14.14 14.51 5.23
CA PHE A 33 -14.80 15.77 4.91
C PHE A 33 -15.13 16.58 6.17
N LYS A 34 -15.79 15.96 7.17
CA LYS A 34 -16.16 16.62 8.43
C LYS A 34 -14.94 17.13 9.20
N ALA A 35 -13.82 16.43 9.12
CA ALA A 35 -12.57 16.82 9.77
C ALA A 35 -11.73 17.82 8.96
N GLY A 36 -12.16 18.20 7.75
CA GLY A 36 -11.39 19.10 6.87
C GLY A 36 -10.05 18.52 6.42
N VAL A 37 -9.89 17.20 6.46
CA VAL A 37 -8.64 16.51 6.12
C VAL A 37 -8.50 16.45 4.60
N ARG A 38 -7.29 16.75 4.09
CA ARG A 38 -6.95 16.62 2.66
C ARG A 38 -5.91 15.54 2.48
N LEU A 39 -6.12 14.69 1.48
CA LEU A 39 -5.13 13.70 1.08
C LEU A 39 -4.07 14.36 0.18
N PRO A 40 -2.77 14.10 0.41
CA PRO A 40 -1.71 14.47 -0.51
C PRO A 40 -1.92 13.89 -1.91
N GLN A 41 -1.44 14.58 -2.94
CA GLN A 41 -1.57 14.14 -4.33
C GLN A 41 -0.89 12.79 -4.59
N THR A 42 0.25 12.55 -3.94
CA THR A 42 1.00 11.29 -3.90
C THR A 42 0.15 10.11 -3.40
N MET A 43 -0.85 10.36 -2.56
CA MET A 43 -1.82 9.36 -2.09
C MET A 43 -3.06 9.23 -3.00
N ALA A 44 -3.24 10.09 -3.98
CA ALA A 44 -4.42 10.12 -4.85
C ALA A 44 -4.07 9.97 -6.34
N LEU A 45 -2.94 9.33 -6.64
CA LEU A 45 -2.44 9.13 -8.00
C LEU A 45 -3.47 8.38 -8.87
N PRO A 46 -3.94 8.98 -9.99
CA PRO A 46 -5.00 8.37 -10.82
C PRO A 46 -4.66 6.98 -11.34
N PHE A 47 -3.40 6.76 -11.76
CA PHE A 47 -2.95 5.46 -12.28
C PHE A 47 -2.92 4.35 -11.23
N ASN A 48 -2.90 4.70 -9.93
CA ASN A 48 -3.02 3.77 -8.81
C ASN A 48 -4.47 3.63 -8.30
N GLY A 49 -5.47 4.06 -9.10
CA GLY A 49 -6.87 4.01 -8.71
C GLY A 49 -7.35 5.20 -7.88
N GLY A 50 -6.53 6.26 -7.81
CA GLY A 50 -6.88 7.54 -7.20
C GLY A 50 -7.18 7.47 -5.71
N GLN A 51 -7.92 8.48 -5.23
CA GLN A 51 -8.33 8.57 -3.83
C GLN A 51 -9.12 7.34 -3.37
N GLU A 52 -10.00 6.80 -4.21
CA GLU A 52 -10.83 5.65 -3.85
C GLU A 52 -10.01 4.44 -3.43
N ARG A 53 -9.01 4.07 -4.23
CA ARG A 53 -8.16 2.92 -3.92
C ARG A 53 -7.28 3.16 -2.70
N THR A 54 -6.90 4.40 -2.42
CA THR A 54 -6.23 4.75 -1.17
C THR A 54 -7.14 4.54 0.03
N LEU A 55 -8.39 5.00 -0.01
CA LEU A 55 -9.33 4.79 1.09
C LEU A 55 -9.63 3.31 1.32
N LEU A 56 -9.77 2.53 0.24
CA LEU A 56 -9.94 1.08 0.31
C LEU A 56 -8.78 0.39 1.06
N ARG A 57 -7.53 0.86 0.90
CA ARG A 57 -6.39 0.30 1.65
C ARG A 57 -6.56 0.47 3.16
N PHE A 58 -7.06 1.63 3.61
CA PHE A 58 -7.29 1.87 5.04
C PHE A 58 -8.47 1.06 5.57
N THR A 59 -9.58 0.98 4.83
CA THR A 59 -10.76 0.20 5.25
C THR A 59 -10.54 -1.30 5.23
N ARG A 60 -9.63 -1.80 4.38
CA ARG A 60 -9.19 -3.20 4.39
C ARG A 60 -8.23 -3.50 5.53
N ALA A 61 -7.30 -2.57 5.81
CA ALA A 61 -6.38 -2.71 6.94
C ALA A 61 -7.12 -2.71 8.29
N ARG A 62 -8.25 -2.02 8.40
CA ARG A 62 -9.09 -1.97 9.60
C ARG A 62 -10.56 -2.11 9.23
N ALA A 63 -11.18 -3.23 9.59
CA ALA A 63 -12.62 -3.48 9.35
C ALA A 63 -13.59 -2.59 10.18
N ASP A 64 -13.12 -1.45 10.66
CA ASP A 64 -13.83 -0.45 11.44
C ASP A 64 -13.49 0.95 10.90
N THR A 65 -14.52 1.74 10.61
CA THR A 65 -14.37 3.03 9.91
C THR A 65 -13.61 4.05 10.78
N GLU A 66 -13.87 4.11 12.08
CA GLU A 66 -13.20 5.05 12.99
C GLU A 66 -11.71 4.70 13.16
N LYS A 67 -11.37 3.40 13.29
CA LYS A 67 -9.99 2.93 13.31
C LYS A 67 -9.28 3.18 11.99
N SER A 68 -9.97 3.03 10.86
CA SER A 68 -9.44 3.39 9.53
C SER A 68 -9.12 4.87 9.45
N PHE A 69 -10.01 5.72 9.94
CA PHE A 69 -9.83 7.17 9.98
C PHE A 69 -8.69 7.59 10.91
N ALA A 70 -8.59 6.99 12.11
CA ALA A 70 -7.49 7.22 13.04
C ALA A 70 -6.15 6.82 12.42
N MET A 71 -6.08 5.67 11.74
CA MET A 71 -4.88 5.22 11.03
C MET A 71 -4.49 6.18 9.89
N LEU A 72 -5.47 6.68 9.13
CA LEU A 72 -5.23 7.68 8.10
C LEU A 72 -4.65 8.97 8.68
N ARG A 73 -5.24 9.51 9.76
CA ARG A 73 -4.75 10.74 10.42
C ARG A 73 -3.32 10.60 10.93
N LEU A 74 -2.99 9.46 11.54
CA LEU A 74 -1.62 9.18 11.99
C LEU A 74 -0.65 9.10 10.81
N THR A 75 -1.07 8.47 9.70
CA THR A 75 -0.28 8.40 8.47
C THR A 75 -0.01 9.80 7.91
N LEU A 76 -1.04 10.65 7.81
CA LEU A 76 -0.90 12.02 7.29
C LEU A 76 0.03 12.86 8.17
N LYS A 77 -0.13 12.78 9.50
CA LYS A 77 0.77 13.46 10.44
C LYS A 77 2.22 12.98 10.29
N TRP A 78 2.43 11.69 10.13
CA TRP A 78 3.76 11.13 9.91
C TRP A 78 4.36 11.60 8.58
N ARG A 79 3.56 11.61 7.50
CA ARG A 79 3.99 12.11 6.18
C ARG A 79 4.45 13.56 6.23
N GLU A 80 3.72 14.40 6.94
CA GLU A 80 4.07 15.80 7.17
C GLU A 80 5.38 15.91 7.95
N LEU A 81 5.50 15.21 9.08
CA LEU A 81 6.70 15.23 9.93
C LEU A 81 7.97 14.74 9.21
N LYS A 82 7.83 13.77 8.31
CA LYS A 82 8.94 13.17 7.56
C LYS A 82 9.09 13.72 6.14
N ASN A 83 8.33 14.77 5.78
CA ASN A 83 8.40 15.40 4.46
C ASN A 83 8.24 14.42 3.28
N VAL A 84 7.42 13.38 3.46
CA VAL A 84 7.35 12.21 2.55
C VAL A 84 6.87 12.61 1.16
N ASP A 85 5.96 13.58 1.07
CA ASP A 85 5.42 14.05 -0.21
C ASP A 85 6.47 14.72 -1.11
N TYR A 86 7.67 15.00 -0.58
CA TYR A 86 8.77 15.63 -1.31
C TYR A 86 10.06 14.79 -1.30
N CYS A 87 10.04 13.60 -0.71
CA CYS A 87 11.24 12.79 -0.51
C CYS A 87 11.89 12.33 -1.82
N LEU A 88 11.15 12.27 -2.93
CA LEU A 88 11.65 11.87 -4.25
C LEU A 88 12.43 12.97 -4.99
N ARG A 89 12.66 14.13 -4.38
CA ARG A 89 13.54 15.18 -4.93
C ARG A 89 15.03 14.86 -4.73
N GLU A 90 15.32 13.84 -3.96
CA GLU A 90 16.67 13.38 -3.61
C GLU A 90 17.04 12.11 -4.41
N PRO A 91 18.33 11.74 -4.51
CA PRO A 91 18.77 10.54 -5.20
C PRO A 91 18.15 9.26 -4.61
N LEU A 92 17.75 8.33 -5.48
CA LEU A 92 17.07 7.09 -5.09
C LEU A 92 18.04 5.95 -4.80
N SER A 93 17.73 5.17 -3.76
CA SER A 93 18.26 3.83 -3.56
C SER A 93 17.09 2.84 -3.58
N GLY A 94 16.98 2.03 -4.63
CA GLY A 94 15.87 1.08 -4.75
C GLY A 94 16.26 -0.20 -5.49
N PHE A 95 15.71 -1.32 -5.02
CA PHE A 95 15.92 -2.64 -5.60
C PHE A 95 14.63 -3.12 -6.27
N TYR A 96 14.60 -3.05 -7.60
CA TYR A 96 13.51 -3.53 -8.45
C TYR A 96 14.12 -4.38 -9.55
N ILE A 97 13.63 -5.62 -9.70
CA ILE A 97 14.27 -6.61 -10.57
C ILE A 97 13.43 -7.00 -11.79
N GLY A 98 12.22 -6.45 -11.93
CA GLY A 98 11.37 -6.68 -13.09
C GLY A 98 9.93 -7.05 -12.75
N TYR A 99 9.25 -7.73 -13.67
CA TYR A 99 7.86 -8.15 -13.54
C TYR A 99 7.75 -9.67 -13.51
N GLY A 100 6.86 -10.18 -12.67
CA GLY A 100 6.48 -11.59 -12.66
C GLY A 100 5.58 -11.94 -13.85
N LYS A 101 5.28 -13.24 -13.98
CA LYS A 101 4.44 -13.78 -15.08
C LYS A 101 3.06 -13.15 -15.18
N ASN A 102 2.52 -12.64 -14.07
CA ASN A 102 1.22 -11.97 -14.00
C ASN A 102 1.31 -10.43 -14.12
N GLY A 103 2.46 -9.90 -14.52
CA GLY A 103 2.72 -8.46 -14.66
C GLY A 103 2.85 -7.70 -13.33
N LYS A 104 2.83 -8.39 -12.18
CA LYS A 104 3.10 -7.76 -10.88
C LYS A 104 4.60 -7.43 -10.75
N PRO A 105 4.97 -6.25 -10.21
CA PRO A 105 6.35 -5.93 -9.89
C PRO A 105 6.98 -6.95 -8.95
N ILE A 106 8.28 -7.22 -9.12
CA ILE A 106 9.07 -8.03 -8.21
C ILE A 106 10.17 -7.15 -7.60
N PHE A 107 10.25 -7.17 -6.27
CA PHE A 107 11.27 -6.53 -5.46
C PHE A 107 12.08 -7.63 -4.78
N LEU A 108 13.41 -7.51 -4.81
CA LEU A 108 14.32 -8.46 -4.19
C LEU A 108 15.14 -7.73 -3.13
N GLU A 109 15.03 -8.20 -1.89
CA GLU A 109 15.77 -7.67 -0.76
C GLU A 109 16.78 -8.72 -0.28
N HIS A 110 18.07 -8.42 -0.39
CA HIS A 110 19.16 -9.25 0.14
C HIS A 110 19.44 -8.94 1.60
N THR A 111 18.41 -8.97 2.44
CA THR A 111 18.44 -8.54 3.84
C THR A 111 19.51 -9.27 4.67
N ALA A 112 19.80 -10.54 4.34
CA ALA A 112 20.77 -11.34 5.07
C ALA A 112 22.25 -10.95 4.84
N VAL A 113 22.56 -10.24 3.75
CA VAL A 113 23.96 -9.86 3.44
C VAL A 113 24.27 -8.42 3.81
N VAL A 114 23.27 -7.66 4.28
CA VAL A 114 23.45 -6.28 4.72
C VAL A 114 24.22 -6.26 6.04
N PRO A 115 25.35 -5.54 6.14
CA PRO A 115 26.06 -5.36 7.40
C PRO A 115 25.29 -4.36 8.28
N TRP A 116 24.24 -4.81 8.95
CA TRP A 116 23.29 -3.95 9.66
C TRP A 116 23.94 -3.07 10.74
N GLU A 117 24.89 -3.61 11.50
CA GLU A 117 25.60 -2.86 12.54
C GLU A 117 26.38 -1.69 11.92
N GLU A 118 27.22 -1.96 10.93
CA GLU A 118 27.99 -0.92 10.21
C GLU A 118 27.07 0.09 9.50
N LEU A 119 25.98 -0.37 8.89
CA LEU A 119 25.01 0.50 8.23
C LEU A 119 24.37 1.46 9.24
N VAL A 120 23.88 0.93 10.37
CA VAL A 120 23.24 1.75 11.41
C VAL A 120 24.24 2.70 12.05
N GLU A 121 25.49 2.28 12.28
CA GLU A 121 26.56 3.16 12.76
C GLU A 121 26.90 4.27 11.77
N THR A 122 26.88 3.97 10.47
CA THR A 122 27.30 4.91 9.41
C THR A 122 26.24 5.94 9.07
N ILE A 123 25.00 5.50 8.81
CA ILE A 123 23.94 6.40 8.32
C ILE A 123 22.88 6.70 9.38
N GLY A 124 22.80 5.90 10.44
CA GLY A 124 21.76 6.00 11.46
C GLY A 124 20.40 5.45 11.00
N THR A 125 19.62 4.99 11.98
CA THR A 125 18.29 4.41 11.76
C THR A 125 17.33 5.35 11.03
N GLU A 126 17.36 6.65 11.35
CA GLU A 126 16.46 7.63 10.74
C GLU A 126 16.74 7.84 9.25
N SER A 127 18.01 7.94 8.85
CA SER A 127 18.39 8.06 7.44
C SER A 127 18.06 6.78 6.67
N PHE A 128 18.20 5.61 7.30
CA PHE A 128 17.78 4.34 6.72
C PHE A 128 16.25 4.31 6.48
N ILE A 129 15.44 4.69 7.47
CA ILE A 129 13.98 4.76 7.32
C ILE A 129 13.58 5.77 6.24
N HIS A 130 14.29 6.90 6.14
CA HIS A 130 14.07 7.88 5.08
C HIS A 130 14.35 7.30 3.70
N ALA A 131 15.50 6.65 3.51
CA ALA A 131 15.86 5.98 2.26
C ALA A 131 14.84 4.88 1.87
N GLN A 132 14.37 4.09 2.84
CA GLN A 132 13.33 3.09 2.60
C GLN A 132 12.00 3.75 2.21
N THR A 133 11.65 4.87 2.85
CA THR A 133 10.45 5.64 2.52
C THR A 133 10.52 6.17 1.09
N GLN A 134 11.68 6.72 0.68
CA GLN A 134 11.92 7.15 -0.70
C GLN A 134 11.76 6.01 -1.69
N CYS A 135 12.31 4.84 -1.38
CA CYS A 135 12.16 3.65 -2.20
C CYS A 135 10.67 3.28 -2.38
N LEU A 136 9.89 3.24 -1.30
CA LEU A 136 8.46 2.90 -1.36
C LEU A 136 7.63 3.93 -2.16
N GLU A 137 7.91 5.23 -2.01
CA GLU A 137 7.23 6.27 -2.79
C GLU A 137 7.62 6.18 -4.28
N TRP A 138 8.89 5.90 -4.60
CA TRP A 138 9.35 5.68 -5.97
C TRP A 138 8.68 4.46 -6.59
N GLN A 139 8.59 3.35 -5.87
CA GLN A 139 7.88 2.16 -6.32
C GLN A 139 6.41 2.45 -6.61
N CYS A 140 5.76 3.25 -5.77
CA CYS A 140 4.38 3.67 -5.98
C CYS A 140 4.20 4.53 -7.23
N ILE A 141 5.15 5.42 -7.55
CA ILE A 141 5.04 6.32 -8.70
C ILE A 141 5.49 5.63 -9.99
N GLU A 142 6.69 5.06 -10.03
CA GLU A 142 7.28 4.58 -11.29
C GLU A 142 6.87 3.13 -11.57
N VAL A 143 7.13 2.24 -10.61
CA VAL A 143 7.02 0.80 -10.83
C VAL A 143 5.57 0.35 -10.92
N HIS A 144 4.71 0.82 -10.01
CA HIS A 144 3.28 0.51 -10.02
C HIS A 144 2.55 1.15 -11.20
N GLN A 145 2.96 2.35 -11.64
CA GLN A 145 2.43 2.96 -12.85
C GLN A 145 2.77 2.15 -14.09
N ASP A 146 4.01 1.70 -14.26
CA ASP A 146 4.40 0.88 -15.41
C ASP A 146 3.72 -0.49 -15.39
N ALA A 147 3.59 -1.15 -14.22
CA ALA A 147 2.77 -2.36 -14.08
C ALA A 147 1.31 -2.12 -14.47
N GLY A 148 0.73 -1.01 -14.02
CA GLY A 148 -0.66 -0.65 -14.34
C GLY A 148 -0.89 -0.44 -15.83
N ARG A 149 0.07 0.21 -16.52
CA ARG A 149 0.05 0.37 -17.97
C ARG A 149 0.13 -0.96 -18.71
N ARG A 150 1.00 -1.88 -18.27
CA ARG A 150 1.15 -3.21 -18.89
C ARG A 150 -0.10 -4.08 -18.76
N LEU A 151 -0.80 -3.98 -17.62
CA LEU A 151 -1.95 -4.82 -17.30
C LEU A 151 -3.30 -4.18 -17.66
N GLY A 152 -3.32 -2.93 -18.10
CA GLY A 152 -4.55 -2.19 -18.42
C GLY A 152 -5.46 -1.95 -17.20
N ARG A 153 -4.93 -2.04 -15.98
CA ARG A 153 -5.67 -1.85 -14.72
C ARG A 153 -4.75 -1.38 -13.59
N PRO A 154 -5.25 -0.68 -12.55
CA PRO A 154 -4.38 -0.19 -11.48
C PRO A 154 -3.75 -1.35 -10.68
N VAL A 155 -2.44 -1.25 -10.46
CA VAL A 155 -1.62 -2.19 -9.68
C VAL A 155 -1.07 -1.44 -8.47
N THR A 156 -1.27 -1.98 -7.28
CA THR A 156 -0.89 -1.33 -6.00
C THR A 156 -0.19 -2.30 -5.06
N GLN A 157 0.24 -3.44 -5.59
CA GLN A 157 0.88 -4.53 -4.86
C GLN A 157 1.99 -5.09 -5.75
N GLY A 158 3.11 -5.46 -5.14
CA GLY A 158 4.17 -6.23 -5.77
C GLY A 158 4.44 -7.52 -5.03
N ILE A 159 5.40 -8.28 -5.55
CA ILE A 159 5.92 -9.50 -4.93
C ILE A 159 7.26 -9.11 -4.30
N ASN A 160 7.36 -9.22 -2.98
CA ASN A 160 8.63 -9.03 -2.28
C ASN A 160 9.28 -10.40 -2.06
N ILE A 161 10.51 -10.56 -2.54
CA ILE A 161 11.35 -11.74 -2.33
C ILE A 161 12.43 -11.32 -1.34
N TRP A 162 12.47 -12.00 -0.20
CA TRP A 162 13.44 -11.75 0.85
C TRP A 162 14.46 -12.87 0.80
N ASP A 163 15.68 -12.55 0.38
CA ASP A 163 16.79 -13.49 0.40
C ASP A 163 17.40 -13.54 1.79
N LEU A 164 17.07 -14.63 2.49
CA LEU A 164 17.51 -14.92 3.85
C LEU A 164 18.59 -16.00 3.90
N THR A 165 19.20 -16.36 2.76
CA THR A 165 20.07 -17.56 2.64
C THR A 165 21.27 -17.53 3.57
N LEU A 166 21.74 -16.34 3.97
CA LEU A 166 22.85 -16.15 4.91
C LEU A 166 22.40 -15.78 6.34
N CYS A 167 21.10 -15.75 6.61
CA CYS A 167 20.58 -15.45 7.93
C CYS A 167 20.66 -16.71 8.81
N PRO A 168 21.42 -16.72 9.92
CA PRO A 168 21.55 -17.88 10.81
C PRO A 168 20.24 -18.28 11.49
N PHE A 169 19.19 -17.44 11.39
CA PHE A 169 17.85 -17.66 11.95
C PHE A 169 16.75 -17.75 10.87
N ALA A 170 17.09 -17.99 9.60
CA ALA A 170 16.15 -18.00 8.47
C ALA A 170 14.94 -18.93 8.67
N HIS A 171 15.07 -19.99 9.48
CA HIS A 171 13.99 -20.91 9.82
C HIS A 171 12.87 -20.29 10.69
N THR A 172 13.07 -19.10 11.27
CA THR A 172 12.13 -18.46 12.21
C THR A 172 11.34 -17.29 11.57
N LEU A 173 11.69 -16.88 10.35
CA LEU A 173 11.25 -15.60 9.76
C LEU A 173 10.65 -15.76 8.35
N ILE A 174 9.75 -16.73 8.17
CA ILE A 174 8.90 -16.77 6.97
C ILE A 174 7.48 -17.06 7.43
N LEU A 175 6.67 -15.99 7.52
CA LEU A 175 5.23 -16.00 7.28
C LEU A 175 4.70 -14.57 7.47
N LEU A 176 4.60 -13.83 6.37
CA LEU A 176 3.60 -12.77 6.22
C LEU A 176 3.11 -12.83 4.77
N ASP A 177 2.17 -13.75 4.52
CA ASP A 177 1.31 -13.64 3.34
C ASP A 177 0.28 -12.53 3.61
N PRO A 178 0.01 -11.65 2.65
CA PRO A 178 -0.71 -10.40 2.85
C PRO A 178 -2.22 -10.62 2.71
N PHE A 179 -3.00 -9.81 3.43
CA PHE A 179 -4.40 -9.56 3.08
C PHE A 179 -4.52 -9.01 1.65
#